data_AF-A0A919L8H9-F1
#
_entry.id   AF-A0A919L8H9-F1
#
_cell.length_a   1.000
_cell.length_b   1.000
_cell.length_c   1.000
_cell.angle_alpha   90.00
_cell.angle_beta   90.00
_cell.angle_gamma   90.00
#
_symmetry.space_group_name_H-M   'P 1'
#
loop_
_entity.id
_entity.type
_entity.pdbx_description
1 polymer ?
#
loop_
_entity_poly.entity_id
_entity_poly.type
_entity_poly.pdbx_seq_one_letter_code
_entity_poly.pdbx_strand_id
1 'polypeptide(L)'
;MSIQAINTYYSGHHFRSRLEARWAHVFNDLGIRWEYEPQGFLVGDERRPYLPDFLLPDIGWWIEVKGSQERLDMTLLADAVHPTKGMGHNGGSTSLLILGQIPDTNGATPLHHSVTRAAYCGQCHRCSDECDFPPAMYGLHLLMAAADLEHLGADLSTIRPGDLEVWQRWGAMPIPVGRPVTKPLKGDLTKPMLHPGITVGPHVEAAYTLGRTARFEHGEAA
;
A
#
# COMPACT_ATOMS: atom_id res chain seq x y z
N MET A 1 -21.42 14.45 -18.76
CA MET A 1 -20.17 14.41 -19.55
C MET A 1 -19.18 13.56 -18.79
N SER A 2 -18.80 12.40 -19.32
CA SER A 2 -17.69 11.60 -18.79
C SER A 2 -16.38 12.21 -19.29
N ILE A 3 -15.58 12.80 -18.41
CA ILE A 3 -14.20 13.17 -18.74
C ILE A 3 -13.48 11.85 -19.03
N GLN A 4 -13.08 11.61 -20.28
CA GLN A 4 -12.18 10.51 -20.59
C GLN A 4 -10.84 10.81 -19.90
N ALA A 5 -10.42 9.91 -19.01
CA ALA A 5 -9.10 10.00 -18.43
C ALA A 5 -8.07 9.86 -19.56
N ILE A 6 -7.13 10.80 -19.64
CA ILE A 6 -6.00 10.69 -20.57
C ILE A 6 -5.08 9.61 -20.01
N ASN A 7 -4.95 8.50 -20.73
CA ASN A 7 -4.03 7.42 -20.38
C ASN A 7 -2.62 7.99 -20.23
N THR A 8 -1.93 7.61 -19.17
CA THR A 8 -0.60 8.11 -18.83
C THR A 8 0.43 7.01 -19.05
N TYR A 9 1.40 7.22 -19.95
CA TYR A 9 2.44 6.23 -20.21
C TYR A 9 3.63 6.44 -19.25
N TYR A 10 4.03 5.39 -18.56
CA TYR A 10 5.24 5.38 -17.72
C TYR A 10 5.73 3.94 -17.52
N SER A 11 7.06 3.74 -17.56
CA SER A 11 7.71 2.45 -17.24
C SER A 11 7.10 1.25 -17.98
N GLY A 12 6.76 1.42 -19.27
CA GLY A 12 6.18 0.37 -20.10
C GLY A 12 4.67 0.15 -19.96
N HIS A 13 3.97 0.93 -19.13
CA HIS A 13 2.55 0.73 -18.83
C HIS A 13 1.70 1.97 -19.16
N HIS A 14 0.45 1.73 -19.58
CA HIS A 14 -0.57 2.78 -19.72
C HIS A 14 -1.48 2.78 -18.48
N PHE A 15 -1.29 3.78 -17.62
CA PHE A 15 -2.07 3.94 -16.40
C PHE A 15 -3.45 4.56 -16.66
N ARG A 16 -4.46 4.08 -15.93
CA ARG A 16 -5.85 4.58 -15.94
C ARG A 16 -5.97 5.95 -15.30
N SER A 17 -5.02 6.33 -14.45
CA SER A 17 -4.93 7.67 -13.92
C SER A 17 -3.49 8.18 -13.83
N ARG A 18 -3.33 9.50 -13.92
CA ARG A 18 -2.06 10.16 -13.63
C ARG A 18 -1.58 9.89 -12.21
N LEU A 19 -2.50 9.67 -11.26
CA LEU A 19 -2.15 9.42 -9.87
C LEU A 19 -1.48 8.05 -9.70
N GLU A 20 -2.00 7.01 -10.37
CA GLU A 20 -1.35 5.69 -10.41
C GLU A 20 0.06 5.79 -11.01
N ALA A 21 0.22 6.48 -12.15
CA ALA A 21 1.52 6.66 -12.77
C ALA A 21 2.54 7.36 -11.84
N ARG A 22 2.07 8.33 -11.04
CA ARG A 22 2.93 8.98 -10.03
C ARG A 22 3.31 8.03 -8.90
N TRP A 23 2.42 7.17 -8.46
CA TRP A 23 2.77 6.15 -7.46
C TRP A 23 3.76 5.12 -8.01
N ALA A 24 3.61 4.69 -9.26
CA ALA A 24 4.61 3.88 -9.94
C ALA A 24 5.99 4.57 -9.97
N HIS A 25 6.03 5.89 -10.18
CA HIS A 25 7.26 6.67 -10.09
C HIS A 25 7.86 6.67 -8.68
N VAL A 26 7.03 6.86 -7.64
CA VAL A 26 7.48 6.75 -6.23
C VAL A 26 8.05 5.37 -5.93
N PHE A 27 7.39 4.29 -6.38
CA PHE A 27 7.88 2.94 -6.15
C PHE A 27 9.23 2.71 -6.83
N ASN A 28 9.41 3.17 -8.06
CA ASN A 28 10.69 3.10 -8.75
C ASN A 28 11.81 3.86 -8.03
N ASP A 29 11.53 5.08 -7.55
CA ASP A 29 12.51 5.88 -6.81
C ASP A 29 12.92 5.23 -5.47
N LEU A 30 11.97 4.53 -4.83
CA LEU A 30 12.21 3.75 -3.61
C LEU A 30 12.82 2.36 -3.84
N GLY A 31 13.07 1.96 -5.09
CA GLY A 31 13.55 0.62 -5.43
C GLY A 31 12.54 -0.50 -5.14
N ILE A 32 11.27 -0.16 -4.95
CA ILE A 32 10.18 -1.12 -4.72
C ILE A 32 9.82 -1.76 -6.08
N ARG A 33 9.90 -3.09 -6.18
CA ARG A 33 9.34 -3.80 -7.33
C ARG A 33 7.81 -3.77 -7.28
N TRP A 34 7.18 -3.54 -8.43
CA TRP A 34 5.73 -3.52 -8.56
C TRP A 34 5.27 -4.13 -9.88
N GLU A 35 4.04 -4.62 -9.88
CA GLU A 35 3.29 -5.05 -11.07
C GLU A 35 1.99 -4.26 -11.15
N TYR A 36 1.65 -3.72 -12.32
CA TYR A 36 0.43 -2.93 -12.53
C TYR A 36 -0.71 -3.80 -13.05
N GLU A 37 -1.86 -3.76 -12.36
CA GLU A 37 -3.06 -4.55 -12.68
C GLU A 37 -2.79 -6.02 -13.10
N PRO A 38 -1.99 -6.79 -12.32
CA PRO A 38 -1.48 -8.08 -12.79
C PRO A 38 -2.59 -9.11 -13.06
N GLN A 39 -3.69 -9.06 -12.31
CA GLN A 39 -4.87 -9.90 -12.52
C GLN A 39 -6.10 -9.38 -11.79
N GLY A 40 -7.28 -9.72 -12.31
CA GLY A 40 -8.58 -9.48 -11.67
C GLY A 40 -9.10 -10.67 -10.89
N PHE A 41 -9.95 -10.40 -9.91
CA PHE A 41 -10.50 -11.37 -8.96
C PHE A 41 -12.03 -11.25 -8.82
N LEU A 42 -12.63 -12.31 -8.29
CA LEU A 42 -14.02 -12.29 -7.82
C LEU A 42 -13.99 -12.46 -6.30
N VAL A 43 -14.34 -11.40 -5.57
CA VAL A 43 -14.16 -11.32 -4.11
C VAL A 43 -15.48 -11.31 -3.34
N GLY A 44 -15.44 -11.79 -2.11
CA GLY A 44 -16.60 -11.86 -1.22
C GLY A 44 -17.60 -12.96 -1.58
N ASP A 45 -18.65 -13.05 -0.78
CA ASP A 45 -19.72 -14.04 -0.97
C ASP A 45 -20.49 -13.83 -2.28
N GLU A 46 -20.65 -12.57 -2.68
CA GLU A 46 -21.33 -12.17 -3.91
C GLU A 46 -20.44 -12.27 -5.15
N ARG A 47 -19.17 -12.70 -5.00
CA ARG A 47 -18.21 -12.85 -6.11
C ARG A 47 -18.08 -11.56 -6.94
N ARG A 48 -17.94 -10.42 -6.26
CA ARG A 48 -17.84 -9.09 -6.88
C ARG A 48 -16.52 -8.96 -7.65
N PRO A 49 -16.53 -8.45 -8.90
CA PRO A 49 -15.31 -8.25 -9.66
C PRO A 49 -14.45 -7.15 -9.02
N TYR A 50 -13.17 -7.45 -8.83
CA TYR A 50 -12.20 -6.52 -8.26
C TYR A 50 -10.86 -6.63 -9.00
N LEU A 51 -10.25 -5.49 -9.34
CA LEU A 51 -8.94 -5.41 -9.96
C LEU A 51 -8.11 -4.39 -9.14
N PRO A 52 -7.17 -4.86 -8.31
CA PRO A 52 -6.29 -3.95 -7.57
C PRO A 52 -5.32 -3.24 -8.53
N ASP A 53 -4.91 -2.02 -8.16
CA ASP A 53 -4.06 -1.19 -9.03
C ASP A 53 -2.62 -1.71 -9.11
N PHE A 54 -2.02 -2.11 -7.98
CA PHE A 54 -0.66 -2.69 -7.96
C PHE A 54 -0.50 -3.90 -7.04
N LEU A 55 0.46 -4.75 -7.38
CA LEU A 55 1.06 -5.77 -6.50
C LEU A 55 2.52 -5.41 -6.21
N LEU A 56 2.95 -5.54 -4.96
CA LEU A 56 4.34 -5.51 -4.53
C LEU A 56 4.81 -6.97 -4.31
N PRO A 57 5.38 -7.65 -5.33
CA PRO A 57 5.58 -9.10 -5.33
C PRO A 57 6.58 -9.58 -4.28
N ASP A 58 7.55 -8.74 -3.90
CA ASP A 58 8.56 -9.07 -2.89
C ASP A 58 7.98 -9.34 -1.50
N ILE A 59 6.90 -8.63 -1.16
CA ILE A 59 6.29 -8.68 0.17
C ILE A 59 4.83 -9.18 0.14
N GLY A 60 4.25 -9.40 -1.04
CA GLY A 60 2.89 -9.89 -1.20
C GLY A 60 1.79 -8.85 -0.88
N TRP A 61 2.11 -7.56 -0.94
CA TRP A 61 1.17 -6.48 -0.64
C TRP A 61 0.46 -5.98 -1.89
N TRP A 62 -0.84 -5.77 -1.78
CA TRP A 62 -1.64 -5.08 -2.80
C TRP A 62 -1.74 -3.59 -2.50
N ILE A 63 -1.90 -2.78 -3.53
CA ILE A 63 -2.08 -1.34 -3.42
C ILE A 63 -3.35 -0.94 -4.18
N GLU A 64 -4.15 -0.10 -3.53
CA GLU A 64 -5.31 0.56 -4.12
C GLU A 64 -5.07 2.07 -4.12
N VAL A 65 -5.04 2.68 -5.31
CA VAL A 65 -4.84 4.11 -5.51
C VAL A 65 -6.19 4.77 -5.82
N LYS A 66 -6.63 5.69 -4.96
CA LYS A 66 -7.88 6.43 -5.16
C LYS A 66 -7.74 7.91 -4.83
N GLY A 67 -8.17 8.75 -5.78
CA GLY A 67 -8.06 10.21 -5.65
C GLY A 67 -9.09 10.86 -4.71
N SER A 68 -10.12 10.11 -4.28
CA SER A 68 -11.13 10.59 -3.32
C SER A 68 -11.80 9.43 -2.59
N GLN A 69 -12.27 9.69 -1.36
CA GLN A 69 -12.90 8.68 -0.50
C GLN A 69 -14.19 8.11 -1.09
N GLU A 70 -14.96 8.90 -1.84
CA GLU A 70 -16.24 8.47 -2.41
C GLU A 70 -16.07 7.35 -3.46
N ARG A 71 -14.84 7.15 -3.94
CA ARG A 71 -14.48 6.08 -4.88
C ARG A 71 -13.92 4.83 -4.18
N LEU A 72 -13.79 4.85 -2.85
CA LEU A 72 -13.37 3.69 -2.07
C LEU A 72 -14.58 2.89 -1.62
N ASP A 73 -14.67 1.64 -2.08
CA ASP A 73 -15.60 0.67 -1.51
C ASP A 73 -14.88 -0.14 -0.42
N MET A 74 -15.03 0.29 0.83
CA MET A 74 -14.40 -0.38 1.97
C MET A 74 -14.92 -1.80 2.19
N THR A 75 -16.15 -2.11 1.76
CA THR A 75 -16.67 -3.47 1.85
C THR A 75 -15.97 -4.37 0.84
N LEU A 76 -15.72 -3.87 -0.37
CA LEU A 76 -14.97 -4.58 -1.41
C LEU A 76 -13.52 -4.84 -0.98
N LEU A 77 -12.86 -3.84 -0.38
CA LEU A 77 -11.49 -4.00 0.13
C LEU A 77 -11.41 -5.01 1.28
N ALA A 78 -12.41 -5.03 2.18
CA ALA A 78 -12.49 -6.02 3.25
C ALA A 78 -12.72 -7.44 2.73
N ASP A 79 -13.50 -7.60 1.66
CA ASP A 79 -13.69 -8.87 0.96
C ASP A 79 -12.43 -9.29 0.20
N ALA A 80 -11.73 -8.34 -0.41
CA ALA A 80 -10.52 -8.60 -1.19
C ALA A 80 -9.38 -9.20 -0.34
N VAL A 81 -9.30 -8.83 0.94
CA VAL A 81 -8.33 -9.41 1.88
C VAL A 81 -8.85 -10.67 2.59
N HIS A 82 -10.02 -11.19 2.23
CA HIS A 82 -10.53 -12.43 2.81
C HIS A 82 -9.66 -13.64 2.39
N PRO A 83 -9.27 -14.52 3.32
CA PRO A 83 -8.29 -15.59 3.05
C PRO A 83 -8.73 -16.60 1.99
N THR A 84 -10.03 -16.93 1.94
CA THR A 84 -10.59 -17.94 1.02
C THR A 84 -11.53 -17.38 -0.04
N LYS A 85 -11.96 -16.13 0.12
CA LYS A 85 -12.98 -15.47 -0.72
C LYS A 85 -12.44 -14.18 -1.34
N GLY A 86 -11.20 -13.81 -1.07
CA GLY A 86 -10.55 -12.62 -1.59
C GLY A 86 -9.55 -12.97 -2.68
N MET A 87 -8.47 -12.20 -2.73
CA MET A 87 -7.39 -12.33 -3.73
C MET A 87 -6.40 -13.46 -3.44
N GLY A 88 -6.58 -14.18 -2.33
CA GLY A 88 -5.74 -15.32 -1.94
C GLY A 88 -4.44 -14.92 -1.21
N HIS A 89 -3.70 -15.95 -0.80
CA HIS A 89 -2.50 -15.83 0.03
C HIS A 89 -1.24 -15.62 -0.82
N ASN A 90 -0.74 -14.40 -0.91
CA ASN A 90 0.64 -14.16 -1.36
C ASN A 90 1.58 -14.26 -0.14
N GLY A 91 2.03 -15.47 0.21
CA GLY A 91 3.05 -15.67 1.24
C GLY A 91 2.56 -15.71 2.70
N GLY A 92 1.28 -16.02 2.94
CA GLY A 92 0.74 -16.32 4.29
C GLY A 92 -0.27 -15.31 4.82
N SER A 93 -0.42 -14.14 4.19
CA SER A 93 -1.50 -13.20 4.49
C SER A 93 -1.73 -12.20 3.35
N THR A 94 -2.96 -11.68 3.24
CA THR A 94 -3.30 -10.64 2.26
C THR A 94 -3.39 -9.29 2.97
N SER A 95 -2.56 -8.35 2.53
CA SER A 95 -2.55 -6.96 2.99
C SER A 95 -2.74 -6.03 1.81
N LEU A 96 -3.51 -4.97 2.03
CA LEU A 96 -3.79 -3.95 1.03
C LEU A 96 -3.52 -2.56 1.64
N LEU A 97 -2.69 -1.77 0.96
CA LEU A 97 -2.44 -0.37 1.30
C LEU A 97 -3.35 0.53 0.45
N ILE A 98 -3.98 1.52 1.08
CA ILE A 98 -4.79 2.53 0.42
C ILE A 98 -3.95 3.79 0.28
N LEU A 99 -3.79 4.24 -0.96
CA LEU A 99 -3.03 5.43 -1.31
C LEU A 99 -3.92 6.44 -2.03
N GLY A 100 -3.75 7.72 -1.71
CA GLY A 100 -4.40 8.81 -2.44
C GLY A 100 -3.38 9.75 -3.06
N GLN A 101 -3.59 11.05 -2.92
CA GLN A 101 -2.60 12.03 -3.39
C GLN A 101 -1.26 11.80 -2.69
N ILE A 102 -0.16 11.89 -3.45
CA ILE A 102 1.17 11.77 -2.88
C ILE A 102 1.36 12.90 -1.86
N PRO A 103 1.68 12.57 -0.59
CA PRO A 103 1.71 13.55 0.47
C PRO A 103 2.80 14.59 0.30
N ASP A 104 2.53 15.79 0.79
CA ASP A 104 3.58 16.72 1.19
C ASP A 104 3.96 16.40 2.63
N THR A 105 5.19 15.94 2.85
CA THR A 105 5.66 15.51 4.17
C THR A 105 5.75 16.69 5.13
N ASN A 106 6.24 17.85 4.65
CA ASN A 106 6.63 18.97 5.50
C ASN A 106 7.47 18.51 6.72
N GLY A 107 8.36 17.53 6.53
CA GLY A 107 9.17 16.92 7.58
C GLY A 107 8.46 15.89 8.48
N ALA A 108 7.15 15.69 8.34
CA ALA A 108 6.39 14.68 9.09
C ALA A 108 6.17 13.41 8.27
N THR A 109 6.24 12.25 8.92
CA THR A 109 6.01 10.95 8.27
C THR A 109 4.54 10.73 7.94
N PRO A 110 4.19 10.51 6.66
CA PRO A 110 2.84 10.12 6.26
C PRO A 110 2.55 8.67 6.65
N LEU A 111 1.42 8.45 7.31
CA LEU A 111 0.88 7.15 7.65
C LEU A 111 -0.29 6.83 6.72
N HIS A 112 -0.12 5.83 5.87
CA HIS A 112 -1.11 5.36 4.91
C HIS A 112 -2.03 4.32 5.55
N HIS A 113 -3.28 4.33 5.12
CA HIS A 113 -4.29 3.39 5.61
C HIS A 113 -4.09 2.02 4.99
N SER A 114 -4.41 0.98 5.73
CA SER A 114 -4.34 -0.40 5.26
C SER A 114 -5.57 -1.19 5.68
N VAL A 115 -5.91 -2.19 4.87
CA VAL A 115 -6.85 -3.25 5.21
C VAL A 115 -6.08 -4.56 5.16
N THR A 116 -6.13 -5.35 6.23
CA THR A 116 -5.30 -6.56 6.33
C THR A 116 -5.99 -7.64 7.15
N ARG A 117 -5.68 -8.90 6.82
CA ARG A 117 -5.92 -10.05 7.72
C ARG A 117 -4.61 -10.73 8.13
N ALA A 118 -3.48 -10.06 7.88
CA ALA A 118 -2.12 -10.50 8.24
C ALA A 118 -1.77 -10.35 9.71
N ALA A 119 -2.52 -9.53 10.46
CA ALA A 119 -2.33 -9.37 11.89
C ALA A 119 -2.64 -10.72 12.56
N TYR A 120 -1.59 -11.53 12.70
CA TYR A 120 -1.59 -12.81 13.38
C TYR A 120 -2.07 -12.55 14.80
N CYS A 121 -3.34 -12.82 15.03
CA CYS A 121 -3.91 -12.80 16.36
C CYS A 121 -3.36 -14.04 17.06
N GLY A 122 -2.16 -13.94 17.66
CA GLY A 122 -1.53 -15.01 18.44
C GLY A 122 -2.36 -15.48 19.64
N GLN A 123 -3.53 -14.86 19.88
CA GLN A 123 -4.53 -15.21 20.90
C GLN A 123 -5.95 -15.32 20.34
N CYS A 124 -6.15 -15.51 19.03
CA CYS A 124 -7.48 -15.83 18.49
C CYS A 124 -7.77 -17.31 18.76
N HIS A 125 -7.94 -17.62 20.04
CA HIS A 125 -8.53 -18.84 20.59
C HIS A 125 -9.96 -18.57 21.09
N ARG A 126 -10.58 -17.45 20.66
CA ARG A 126 -11.99 -17.16 20.94
C ARG A 126 -12.67 -16.51 19.74
N CYS A 127 -12.76 -17.27 18.67
CA CYS A 127 -13.99 -17.24 17.89
C CYS A 127 -14.82 -18.42 18.38
N SER A 128 -16.08 -18.18 18.73
CA SER A 128 -17.07 -19.26 18.88
C SER A 128 -17.08 -20.09 17.60
N ASP A 129 -17.53 -21.34 17.68
CA ASP A 129 -17.42 -22.45 16.71
C ASP A 129 -17.97 -22.19 15.27
N GLU A 130 -18.16 -20.93 14.86
CA GLU A 130 -18.68 -20.46 13.57
C GLU A 130 -17.77 -19.43 12.84
N CYS A 131 -16.61 -19.06 13.35
CA CYS A 131 -15.71 -18.09 12.70
C CYS A 131 -14.35 -18.70 12.33
N ASP A 132 -14.21 -19.15 11.09
CA ASP A 132 -12.96 -19.74 10.58
C ASP A 132 -11.80 -18.74 10.46
N PHE A 133 -12.06 -17.41 10.47
CA PHE A 133 -11.06 -16.39 10.17
C PHE A 133 -11.25 -15.08 10.98
N PRO A 134 -10.16 -14.37 11.36
CA PRO A 134 -10.26 -13.07 12.03
C PRO A 134 -10.90 -12.02 11.12
N PRO A 135 -11.59 -11.00 11.67
CA PRO A 135 -12.16 -9.91 10.88
C PRO A 135 -11.08 -9.14 10.12
N ALA A 136 -11.49 -8.40 9.08
CA ALA A 136 -10.59 -7.44 8.44
C ALA A 136 -10.14 -6.39 9.47
N MET A 137 -8.83 -6.16 9.50
CA MET A 137 -8.17 -5.23 10.41
C MET A 137 -7.73 -3.99 9.64
N TYR A 138 -7.86 -2.83 10.27
CA TYR A 138 -7.56 -1.53 9.69
C TYR A 138 -6.39 -0.91 10.46
N GLY A 139 -5.30 -0.64 9.75
CA GLY A 139 -4.05 -0.16 10.35
C GLY A 139 -3.47 1.04 9.62
N LEU A 140 -2.40 1.57 10.19
CA LEU A 140 -1.60 2.65 9.64
C LEU A 140 -0.20 2.14 9.34
N HIS A 141 0.34 2.48 8.18
CA HIS A 141 1.69 2.10 7.78
C HIS A 141 2.45 3.30 7.23
N LEU A 142 3.69 3.48 7.69
CA LEU A 142 4.65 4.36 7.01
C LEU A 142 5.37 3.55 5.93
N LEU A 143 5.88 4.22 4.89
CA LEU A 143 6.89 3.61 4.02
C LEU A 143 8.26 3.89 4.65
N MET A 144 9.09 2.85 4.78
CA MET A 144 10.47 2.96 5.26
C MET A 144 11.43 2.35 4.25
N ALA A 145 12.35 3.17 3.75
CA ALA A 145 13.45 2.70 2.92
C ALA A 145 14.54 2.10 3.81
N ALA A 146 15.14 0.97 3.38
CA ALA A 146 16.29 0.40 4.07
C ALA A 146 17.45 1.39 4.17
N ALA A 147 17.59 2.25 3.15
CA ALA A 147 18.59 3.32 3.09
C ALA A 147 18.38 4.43 4.14
N ASP A 148 17.22 4.50 4.80
CA ASP A 148 16.91 5.50 5.82
C ASP A 148 17.16 4.99 7.25
N LEU A 149 17.45 3.69 7.46
CA LEU A 149 17.51 3.08 8.80
C LEU A 149 18.53 3.75 9.73
N GLU A 150 19.76 3.96 9.26
CA GLU A 150 20.81 4.64 10.06
C GLU A 150 20.45 6.09 10.35
N HIS A 151 19.86 6.79 9.38
CA HIS A 151 19.40 8.17 9.54
C HIS A 151 18.33 8.29 10.63
N LEU A 152 17.46 7.28 10.72
CA LEU A 152 16.40 7.20 11.73
C LEU A 152 16.90 6.65 13.08
N GLY A 153 18.20 6.46 13.24
CA GLY A 153 18.82 6.02 14.50
C GLY A 153 18.61 4.54 14.81
N ALA A 154 18.30 3.71 13.81
CA ALA A 154 18.22 2.27 14.01
C ALA A 154 19.63 1.70 14.27
N ASP A 155 19.75 0.92 15.35
CA ASP A 155 20.96 0.13 15.59
C ASP A 155 20.94 -1.11 14.67
N LEU A 156 21.60 -1.01 13.52
CA LEU A 156 21.67 -2.09 12.53
C LEU A 156 22.29 -3.38 13.09
N SER A 157 23.08 -3.31 14.17
CA SER A 157 23.65 -4.51 14.80
C SER A 157 22.58 -5.40 15.45
N THR A 158 21.40 -4.85 15.72
CA THR A 158 20.23 -5.60 16.24
C THR A 158 19.45 -6.33 15.15
N ILE A 159 19.70 -6.02 13.88
CA ILE A 159 19.05 -6.65 12.73
C ILE A 159 19.97 -7.77 12.24
N ARG A 160 19.41 -8.98 12.01
CA ARG A 160 20.20 -10.07 11.45
C ARG A 160 20.71 -9.68 10.06
N PRO A 161 21.99 -9.90 9.71
CA PRO A 161 22.54 -9.47 8.42
C PRO A 161 21.71 -9.93 7.21
N GLY A 162 21.22 -11.17 7.22
CA GLY A 162 20.37 -11.69 6.14
C GLY A 162 19.02 -10.97 6.00
N ASP A 163 18.44 -10.48 7.10
CA ASP A 163 17.18 -9.72 7.05
C ASP A 163 17.42 -8.32 6.47
N LEU A 164 18.56 -7.69 6.81
CA LEU A 164 18.94 -6.38 6.27
C LEU A 164 19.24 -6.45 4.76
N GLU A 165 19.97 -7.47 4.32
CA GLU A 165 20.25 -7.69 2.89
C GLU A 165 18.96 -7.93 2.09
N VAL A 166 18.00 -8.68 2.65
CA VAL A 166 16.68 -8.88 2.05
C VAL A 166 15.94 -7.55 1.92
N TRP A 167 15.91 -6.75 2.98
CA TRP A 167 15.24 -5.45 2.95
C TRP A 167 15.90 -4.47 1.98
N GLN A 168 17.22 -4.37 1.97
CA GLN A 168 17.96 -3.52 1.01
C GLN A 168 17.62 -3.85 -0.44
N ARG A 169 17.43 -5.13 -0.76
CA ARG A 169 16.98 -5.58 -2.08
C ARG A 169 15.53 -5.21 -2.40
N TRP A 170 14.66 -5.11 -1.40
CA TRP A 170 13.27 -4.67 -1.57
C TRP A 170 13.12 -3.14 -1.63
N GLY A 171 14.17 -2.39 -1.31
CA GLY A 171 14.20 -0.93 -1.34
C GLY A 171 13.48 -0.32 -0.14
N ALA A 172 12.15 -0.32 -0.16
CA ALA A 172 11.31 0.17 0.92
C ALA A 172 10.12 -0.76 1.21
N MET A 173 9.59 -0.69 2.43
CA MET A 173 8.47 -1.53 2.84
C MET A 173 7.46 -0.75 3.72
N PRO A 174 6.17 -1.14 3.70
CA PRO A 174 5.19 -0.65 4.64
C PRO A 174 5.47 -1.21 6.04
N ILE A 175 5.62 -0.31 7.02
CA ILE A 175 5.89 -0.65 8.42
C ILE A 175 4.69 -0.28 9.27
N PRO A 176 4.11 -1.21 10.05
CA PRO A 176 2.95 -0.93 10.86
C PRO A 176 3.27 0.07 11.96
N VAL A 177 2.39 1.07 12.13
CA VAL A 177 2.43 2.05 13.21
C VAL A 177 1.18 1.89 14.07
N GLY A 178 1.41 1.61 15.35
CA GLY A 178 0.34 1.37 16.32
C GLY A 178 -0.35 0.02 16.16
N ARG A 179 -1.49 -0.15 16.83
CA ARG A 179 -2.28 -1.39 16.78
C ARG A 179 -3.41 -1.23 15.76
N PRO A 180 -3.61 -2.21 14.86
CA PRO A 180 -4.75 -2.17 13.97
C PRO A 180 -6.05 -2.40 14.74
N VAL A 181 -7.16 -1.94 14.17
CA VAL A 181 -8.51 -1.99 14.77
C VAL A 181 -9.48 -2.76 13.88
N THR A 182 -10.62 -3.20 14.40
CA THR A 182 -11.62 -4.01 13.67
C THR A 182 -12.65 -3.19 12.88
N LYS A 183 -12.56 -1.86 12.93
CA LYS A 183 -13.45 -0.95 12.20
C LYS A 183 -12.60 0.02 11.36
N PRO A 184 -13.08 0.47 10.18
CA PRO A 184 -12.39 1.49 9.42
C PRO A 184 -12.04 2.71 10.28
N LEU A 185 -10.84 3.24 10.10
CA LEU A 185 -10.43 4.47 10.76
C LEU A 185 -11.34 5.62 10.31
N LYS A 186 -11.51 6.62 11.20
CA LYS A 186 -12.36 7.78 10.89
C LYS A 186 -11.60 8.73 9.96
N GLY A 187 -12.34 9.36 9.03
CA GLY A 187 -11.81 10.37 8.12
C GLY A 187 -11.62 9.85 6.69
N ASP A 188 -10.91 10.64 5.89
CA ASP A 188 -10.63 10.32 4.49
C ASP A 188 -9.45 9.36 4.39
N LEU A 189 -9.77 8.09 4.08
CA LEU A 189 -8.78 7.01 4.02
C LEU A 189 -7.81 7.15 2.85
N THR A 190 -8.10 8.00 1.85
CA THR A 190 -7.16 8.35 0.77
C THR A 190 -6.13 9.38 1.20
N LYS A 191 -6.32 10.05 2.34
CA LYS A 191 -5.37 11.03 2.88
C LYS A 191 -4.53 10.35 3.97
N PRO A 192 -3.20 10.38 3.87
CA PRO A 192 -2.37 9.88 4.94
C PRO A 192 -2.47 10.77 6.18
N MET A 193 -2.33 10.17 7.35
CA MET A 193 -2.18 10.91 8.61
C MET A 193 -0.72 11.32 8.78
N LEU A 194 -0.43 12.59 8.98
CA LEU A 194 0.94 13.02 9.29
C LEU A 194 1.25 12.75 10.76
N HIS A 195 2.29 11.97 11.04
CA HIS A 195 2.71 11.68 12.40
C HIS A 195 3.81 12.66 12.84
N PRO A 196 3.54 13.60 13.76
CA PRO A 196 4.50 14.67 14.09
C PRO A 196 5.71 14.18 14.90
N GLY A 197 5.62 13.01 15.53
CA GLY A 197 6.70 12.45 16.35
C GLY A 197 7.62 11.46 15.62
N ILE A 198 7.43 11.25 14.32
CA ILE A 198 8.30 10.38 13.50
C ILE A 198 8.78 11.22 12.33
N THR A 199 10.10 11.42 12.25
CA THR A 199 10.74 12.11 11.14
C THR A 199 10.69 11.22 9.90
N VAL A 200 10.36 11.81 8.76
CA VAL A 200 10.37 11.08 7.48
C VAL A 200 11.81 10.83 7.05
N GLY A 201 12.08 9.63 6.55
CA GLY A 201 13.39 9.30 6.00
C GLY A 201 13.67 10.11 4.72
N PRO A 202 14.92 10.54 4.49
CA PRO A 202 15.26 11.42 3.37
C PRO A 202 14.96 10.80 2.00
N HIS A 203 15.13 9.48 1.84
CA HIS A 203 14.79 8.82 0.56
C HIS A 203 13.28 8.78 0.33
N VAL A 204 12.49 8.51 1.38
CA VAL A 204 11.03 8.55 1.31
C VAL A 204 10.52 9.96 1.00
N GLU A 205 11.09 10.99 1.62
CA GLU A 205 10.74 12.38 1.37
C GLU A 205 11.10 12.84 -0.06
N ALA A 206 12.27 12.44 -0.56
CA ALA A 206 12.69 12.71 -1.93
C ALA A 206 11.73 12.04 -2.93
N ALA A 207 11.41 10.77 -2.73
CA ALA A 207 10.50 10.01 -3.60
C ALA A 207 9.10 10.65 -3.67
N TYR A 208 8.55 11.07 -2.53
CA TYR A 208 7.27 11.79 -2.52
C TYR A 208 7.36 13.13 -3.25
N THR A 209 8.44 13.88 -3.07
CA THR A 209 8.62 15.17 -3.74
C THR A 209 8.71 15.01 -5.28
N LEU A 210 9.50 14.04 -5.74
CA LEU A 210 9.61 13.71 -7.17
C LEU A 210 8.28 13.19 -7.72
N GLY A 211 7.62 12.27 -7.02
CA GLY A 211 6.31 11.74 -7.43
C GLY A 211 5.22 12.81 -7.57
N ARG A 212 5.17 13.80 -6.66
CA ARG A 212 4.22 14.93 -6.76
C ARG A 212 4.45 15.78 -8.02
N THR A 213 5.71 15.98 -8.39
CA THR A 213 6.12 16.87 -9.48
C THR A 213 6.27 16.14 -10.81
N ALA A 214 6.24 14.79 -10.80
CA ALA A 214 6.35 13.96 -11.98
C ALA A 214 5.37 14.38 -13.08
N ARG A 215 5.95 14.56 -14.26
CA ARG A 215 5.28 14.87 -15.52
C ARG A 215 5.46 13.67 -16.43
N PHE A 216 4.39 13.33 -17.13
CA PHE A 216 4.38 12.23 -18.08
C PHE A 216 4.02 12.79 -19.44
N GLU A 217 4.61 12.21 -20.47
CA GLU A 217 4.25 12.52 -21.84
C GLU A 217 2.81 12.06 -22.10
N HIS A 218 2.05 12.90 -22.80
CA HIS A 218 0.72 12.54 -23.28
C HIS A 218 0.89 11.76 -24.57
N GLY A 219 0.75 10.43 -24.46
CA GLY A 219 0.66 9.39 -25.49
C GLY A 219 1.15 9.69 -26.92
N GLU A 220 2.02 8.82 -27.42
CA GLU A 220 1.77 8.20 -28.72
C GLU A 220 1.42 6.73 -28.47
N ALA A 221 0.20 6.34 -28.86
CA ALA A 221 -0.13 4.95 -29.06
C ALA A 221 0.66 4.46 -30.28
N ALA A 222 1.46 3.40 -30.12
CA ALA A 222 1.94 2.62 -31.25
C ALA A 222 0.80 1.77 -31.82
#